data_AF-A0A1G2KHA3-F1
#
_entry.id   AF-A0A1G2KHA3-F1
#
_cell.length_a   1.000
_cell.length_b   1.000
_cell.length_c   1.000
_cell.angle_alpha   90.00
_cell.angle_beta   90.00
_cell.angle_gamma   90.00
#
_symmetry.space_group_name_H-M   'P 1'
#
loop_
_entity.id
_entity.type
_entity.pdbx_description
1 polymer ?
#
loop_
_entity_poly.entity_id
_entity_poly.type
_entity_poly.pdbx_seq_one_letter_code
_entity_poly.pdbx_strand_id
1 'polypeptide(L)' 'MFKAASIIYIIFTGLYVLFSASIVYHLARYTLPDKYTPRIIIEAYIILSAVFLLTALFFLFQIPS' A
#
# COMPACT_ATOMS: atom_id res chain seq x y z
N MET A 1 17.37 10.31 15.21
CA MET A 1 15.89 10.15 15.11
C MET A 1 15.50 9.18 14.01
N PHE A 2 16.32 9.08 12.97
CA PHE A 2 16.15 8.14 11.86
C PHE A 2 15.87 6.69 12.28
N LYS A 3 16.62 6.12 13.24
CA LYS A 3 16.44 4.72 13.71
C LYS A 3 15.00 4.41 14.18
N ALA A 4 14.40 5.32 14.95
CA ALA A 4 13.03 5.14 15.43
C ALA A 4 12.02 5.25 14.27
N ALA A 5 12.22 6.21 13.36
CA ALA A 5 11.41 6.37 12.17
C ALA A 5 11.48 5.14 11.24
N SER A 6 12.66 4.52 11.10
CA SER A 6 12.84 3.30 10.30
C SER A 6 12.06 2.11 10.89
N ILE A 7 12.08 1.94 12.21
CA ILE A 7 11.32 0.87 12.88
C ILE A 7 9.82 1.07 12.65
N ILE A 8 9.32 2.30 12.85
CA ILE A 8 7.91 2.65 12.60
C ILE A 8 7.55 2.39 11.13
N TYR A 9 8.42 2.78 10.20
CA TYR A 9 8.22 2.56 8.78
C TYR A 9 8.11 1.07 8.42
N ILE A 10 8.95 0.21 8.99
CA ILE A 10 8.89 -1.24 8.76
C ILE A 10 7.56 -1.81 9.26
N ILE A 11 7.14 -1.45 10.46
CA ILE A 11 5.87 -1.91 11.04
C ILE A 11 4.69 -1.41 10.19
N PHE A 12 4.68 -0.13 9.86
CA PHE A 12 3.67 0.47 8.98
C PHE A 12 3.60 -0.24 7.64
N THR A 13 4.74 -0.49 6.99
CA THR A 13 4.82 -1.17 5.69
C THR A 13 4.25 -2.59 5.78
N GLY A 14 4.58 -3.33 6.84
CA GLY A 14 4.04 -4.68 7.04
C GLY A 14 2.51 -4.68 7.18
N LEU A 15 1.97 -3.80 8.03
CA LEU A 15 0.51 -3.64 8.18
C LEU A 15 -0.15 -3.18 6.88
N TYR A 16 0.49 -2.26 6.17
CA TYR A 16 0.00 -1.70 4.92
C TYR A 16 -0.11 -2.76 3.82
N VAL A 17 0.89 -3.64 3.69
CA VAL A 17 0.86 -4.76 2.73
C VAL A 17 -0.27 -5.73 3.07
N LEU A 18 -0.43 -6.10 4.34
CA LEU A 18 -1.51 -6.99 4.79
C LEU A 18 -2.90 -6.38 4.50
N PHE A 19 -3.06 -5.08 4.76
CA PHE A 19 -4.32 -4.38 4.51
C PHE A 19 -4.60 -4.26 3.01
N SER A 20 -3.58 -3.93 2.22
CA SER A 20 -3.67 -3.85 0.76
C SER A 20 -4.06 -5.19 0.14
N ALA A 21 -3.44 -6.28 0.58
CA ALA A 21 -3.79 -7.63 0.13
C ALA A 21 -5.24 -7.99 0.50
N SER A 22 -5.70 -7.61 1.69
CA SER A 22 -7.08 -7.85 2.13
C SER A 22 -8.10 -7.07 1.28
N ILE A 23 -7.81 -5.81 0.96
CA ILE A 23 -8.65 -4.98 0.07
C ILE A 23 -8.71 -5.58 -1.33
N VAL A 24 -7.56 -5.93 -1.91
CA VAL A 24 -7.49 -6.53 -3.25
C VAL A 24 -8.25 -7.86 -3.28
N TYR A 25 -8.09 -8.70 -2.26
CA TYR A 25 -8.83 -9.96 -2.13
C TYR A 25 -10.35 -9.71 -2.03
N HIS A 26 -10.76 -8.74 -1.22
CA HIS A 26 -12.16 -8.41 -1.05
C HIS A 26 -12.78 -7.87 -2.36
N LEU A 27 -12.06 -6.97 -3.04
CA LEU A 27 -12.49 -6.43 -4.33
C LEU A 27 -12.56 -7.50 -5.43
N ALA A 28 -11.60 -8.41 -5.46
CA ALA A 28 -11.58 -9.49 -6.44
C ALA A 28 -12.71 -10.50 -6.21
N ARG A 29 -13.11 -10.74 -4.95
CA ARG A 29 -14.03 -11.83 -4.60
C ARG A 29 -15.49 -11.39 -4.41
N TYR A 30 -15.74 -10.18 -3.93
CA TYR A 30 -17.09 -9.75 -3.55
C TYR A 30 -17.70 -8.70 -4.47
N THR A 31 -16.93 -8.13 -5.39
CA THR A 31 -17.39 -7.00 -6.21
C THR A 31 -17.92 -7.39 -7.59
N LEU A 32 -18.25 -8.67 -7.87
CA LEU A 32 -18.75 -9.05 -9.20
C LEU A 32 -19.93 -10.01 -9.29
N PRO A 33 -20.96 -9.56 -10.04
CA PRO A 33 -21.60 -10.33 -11.09
C PRO A 33 -21.01 -10.07 -12.50
N ASP A 34 -20.47 -8.89 -12.82
CA ASP A 34 -20.11 -8.51 -14.22
C ASP A 34 -18.62 -8.18 -14.47
N LYS A 35 -17.93 -9.14 -15.11
CA LYS A 35 -16.48 -9.37 -15.20
C LYS A 35 -15.52 -8.25 -15.65
N TYR A 36 -15.96 -7.03 -15.97
CA TYR A 36 -15.10 -6.03 -16.64
C TYR A 36 -14.67 -4.81 -15.79
N THR A 37 -15.45 -4.41 -14.79
CA THR A 37 -15.14 -3.23 -13.96
C THR A 37 -14.03 -3.38 -12.88
N PRO A 38 -13.68 -4.57 -12.34
CA PRO A 38 -12.82 -4.64 -11.15
C PRO A 38 -11.33 -4.59 -11.45
N ARG A 39 -10.90 -4.97 -12.66
CA ARG A 39 -9.47 -5.05 -12.97
C ARG A 39 -8.81 -3.67 -12.95
N ILE A 40 -9.47 -2.67 -13.52
CA ILE A 40 -8.99 -1.28 -13.53
C ILE A 40 -8.92 -0.71 -12.11
N ILE A 41 -9.90 -1.02 -11.25
CA ILE A 41 -9.92 -0.55 -9.86
C ILE A 41 -8.76 -1.17 -9.07
N ILE A 42 -8.52 -2.47 -9.25
CA ILE A 42 -7.40 -3.17 -8.59
C ILE A 42 -6.06 -2.63 -9.09
N GLU A 43 -5.89 -2.44 -10.40
CA GLU A 43 -4.67 -1.89 -10.97
C GLU A 43 -4.42 -0.44 -10.49
N ALA A 44 -5.44 0.41 -10.51
CA ALA A 44 -5.36 1.78 -9.99
C ALA A 44 -5.01 1.80 -8.49
N TYR A 45 -5.60 0.90 -7.70
CA TYR A 45 -5.28 0.76 -6.29
C TYR A 45 -3.82 0.36 -6.07
N ILE A 46 -3.31 -0.64 -6.80
CA ILE A 46 -1.92 -1.10 -6.70
C ILE A 46 -0.94 0.03 -7.06
N ILE A 47 -1.21 0.77 -8.14
CA ILE A 47 -0.38 1.91 -8.56
C ILE A 47 -0.37 2.99 -7.48
N LEU A 48 -1.54 3.38 -6.98
CA LEU A 48 -1.66 4.40 -5.94
C LEU A 48 -0.94 3.97 -4.65
N SER A 49 -1.08 2.70 -4.29
CA SER A 49 -0.39 2.13 -3.13
C SER A 49 1.13 2.15 -3.27
N ALA A 50 1.65 1.84 -4.46
CA ALA A 50 3.08 1.93 -4.74
C ALA A 50 3.60 3.37 -4.64
N VAL A 51 2.84 4.34 -5.17
CA VAL A 51 3.19 5.77 -5.07
C VAL A 51 3.27 6.24 -3.62
N PHE A 52 2.29 5.87 -2.79
CA PHE A 52 2.31 6.23 -1.36
C PHE A 52 3.51 5.60 -0.63
N LEU A 53 3.83 4.35 -0.94
CA LEU A 53 4.93 3.64 -0.29
C LEU A 53 6.29 4.24 -0.67
N LEU A 54 6.49 4.57 -1.94
CA LEU A 54 7.69 5.28 -2.41
C LEU A 54 7.80 6.69 -1.80
N THR A 55 6.68 7.39 -1.67
CA THR A 55 6.64 8.72 -1.05
C THR A 55 7.02 8.65 0.43
N ALA A 56 6.47 7.68 1.17
CA ALA A 56 6.83 7.44 2.57
C ALA A 56 8.32 7.10 2.72
N LEU A 57 8.87 6.28 1.81
CA LEU A 57 10.29 5.94 1.78
C LEU A 57 11.16 7.18 1.51
N PHE A 58 10.76 8.04 0.57
CA PHE A 58 11.47 9.28 0.29
C PHE A 58 11.57 10.16 1.55
N PHE A 59 10.45 10.37 2.26
CA PHE A 59 10.46 11.18 3.49
C PHE A 59 11.29 10.53 4.60
N LEU A 60 11.31 9.20 4.71
CA LEU A 60 12.15 8.51 5.69
C LEU A 60 13.63 8.86 5.52
N PHE A 61 14.13 8.90 4.28
CA PHE A 61 15.52 9.23 3.96
C PHE A 61 15.88 10.72 4.13
N GLN A 62 14.88 11.61 4.22
CA GLN A 62 15.11 13.03 4.51
C GLN A 62 15.25 13.32 6.01
N ILE A 63 15.00 12.34 6.89
CA ILE A 63 15.13 12.53 8.33
C ILE A 63 16.63 12.54 8.71
N PRO A 64 17.12 13.60 9.38
CA PRO A 64 18.50 13.63 9.87
C PRO A 64 18.78 12.47 10.82
N SER A 65 19.95 11.84 10.66
CA SER A 65 20.39 10.66 11.41
C SER A 65 20.40 10.90 12.92
#